data_AF-A0A383BIK5-F1
#
_entry.id   AF-A0A383BIK5-F1
#
_cell.length_a   1.000
_cell.length_b   1.000
_cell.length_c   1.000
_cell.angle_alpha   90.00
_cell.angle_beta   90.00
_cell.angle_gamma   90.00
#
_symmetry.space_group_name_H-M   'P 1'
#
loop_
_entity.id
_entity.type
_entity.pdbx_description
1 polymer ?
#
loop_
_entity_poly.entity_id
_entity_poly.type
_entity_poly.pdbx_seq_one_letter_code
_entity_poly.pdbx_strand_id
1 'polypeptide(L)'
;MPMIKRLLTVVLCLLLIPATAVVTAAVKQRFADGPNRFFSGGPLIAGEMHAGAEPNWSFVNDIPTIEMQLVDPPRSRRIWTVEHAGKLYVWSGYMQTTVGRWWKGWPPQAERDGRA
;
A
#
# COMPACT_ATOMS: atom_id res chain seq x y z
N MET A 1 4.98 14.80 -43.24
CA MET A 1 3.92 15.02 -42.22
C MET A 1 2.98 13.81 -41.98
N PRO A 2 2.45 13.07 -42.97
CA PRO A 2 1.47 12.00 -42.69
C PRO A 2 2.09 10.76 -42.03
N MET A 3 3.34 10.41 -42.38
CA MET A 3 4.04 9.24 -41.83
C MET A 3 4.40 9.40 -40.35
N ILE A 4 4.83 10.61 -39.94
CA ILE A 4 5.12 10.95 -38.54
C ILE A 4 3.84 10.88 -37.69
N LYS A 5 2.71 11.41 -38.20
CA LYS A 5 1.42 11.31 -37.50
C LYS A 5 0.99 9.87 -37.29
N ARG A 6 1.13 9.01 -38.31
CA ARG A 6 0.82 7.57 -38.20
C ARG A 6 1.73 6.87 -37.19
N LEU A 7 3.03 7.15 -37.22
CA LEU A 7 3.98 6.58 -36.26
C LEU A 7 3.63 6.99 -34.82
N LEU A 8 3.33 8.27 -34.59
CA LEU A 8 2.89 8.77 -33.29
C LEU A 8 1.60 8.10 -32.81
N THR A 9 0.62 7.91 -33.69
CA THR A 9 -0.62 7.19 -33.35
C THR A 9 -0.34 5.75 -32.95
N VAL A 10 0.50 5.03 -33.70
CA VAL A 10 0.87 3.64 -33.38
C VAL A 10 1.57 3.59 -32.02
N VAL A 11 2.55 4.45 -31.77
CA VAL A 11 3.25 4.51 -30.48
C VAL A 11 2.28 4.82 -29.34
N LEU A 12 1.37 5.77 -29.52
CA LEU A 12 0.36 6.11 -28.52
C LEU A 12 -0.57 4.93 -28.23
N CYS A 13 -1.08 4.25 -29.26
CA CYS A 13 -1.91 3.05 -29.11
C CYS A 13 -1.15 1.94 -28.36
N LEU A 14 0.13 1.71 -28.70
CA LEU A 14 0.94 0.70 -28.03
C LEU A 14 1.20 1.04 -26.56
N LEU A 15 1.36 2.32 -26.21
CA LEU A 15 1.51 2.76 -24.81
C LEU A 15 0.19 2.73 -24.02
N LEU A 16 -0.94 2.96 -24.69
CA LEU A 16 -2.26 2.91 -24.05
C LEU A 16 -2.61 1.52 -23.53
N ILE A 17 -2.16 0.46 -24.20
CA ILE A 17 -2.44 -0.93 -23.78
C ILE A 17 -1.89 -1.23 -22.37
N PRO A 18 -0.58 -1.11 -22.09
CA PRO A 18 -0.06 -1.36 -20.75
C PRO A 18 -0.56 -0.32 -19.74
N ALA A 19 -0.74 0.95 -20.12
CA ALA A 19 -1.29 1.96 -19.22
C ALA A 19 -2.70 1.59 -18.74
N THR A 20 -3.58 1.18 -19.66
CA THR A 20 -4.94 0.75 -19.32
C THR A 20 -4.93 -0.51 -18.48
N ALA A 21 -4.04 -1.46 -18.75
CA ALA A 21 -3.90 -2.67 -17.94
C ALA A 21 -3.49 -2.34 -16.49
N VAL A 22 -2.50 -1.46 -16.30
CA VAL A 22 -2.04 -1.01 -14.98
C VAL A 22 -3.13 -0.29 -14.21
N VAL A 23 -3.85 0.65 -14.87
CA VAL A 23 -4.96 1.38 -14.24
C VAL A 23 -6.09 0.42 -13.85
N THR A 24 -6.45 -0.49 -14.74
CA THR A 24 -7.51 -1.48 -14.47
C THR A 24 -7.12 -2.39 -13.30
N ALA A 25 -5.89 -2.87 -13.24
CA ALA A 25 -5.38 -3.67 -12.13
C ALA A 25 -5.40 -2.88 -10.81
N ALA A 26 -4.96 -1.62 -10.82
CA ALA A 26 -4.96 -0.75 -9.65
C ALA A 26 -6.37 -0.50 -9.11
N VAL A 27 -7.35 -0.30 -10.00
CA VAL A 27 -8.77 -0.14 -9.63
C VAL A 27 -9.34 -1.44 -9.08
N LYS A 28 -9.12 -2.57 -9.76
CA LYS A 28 -9.58 -3.89 -9.28
C LYS A 28 -9.05 -4.21 -7.89
N GLN A 29 -7.78 -3.88 -7.60
CA GLN A 29 -7.20 -4.14 -6.28
C GLN A 29 -7.94 -3.39 -5.16
N ARG A 30 -8.56 -2.23 -5.43
CA ARG A 30 -9.29 -1.46 -4.40
C ARG A 30 -10.53 -2.18 -3.87
N PHE A 31 -11.01 -3.20 -4.57
CA PHE A 31 -12.14 -4.01 -4.16
C PHE A 31 -11.71 -5.40 -3.65
N ALA A 32 -10.41 -5.68 -3.64
CA ALA A 32 -9.87 -6.91 -3.08
C ALA A 32 -9.69 -6.79 -1.56
N ASP A 33 -9.84 -7.92 -0.88
CA ASP A 33 -9.41 -8.10 0.51
C ASP A 33 -7.89 -8.07 0.55
N GLY A 34 -7.34 -7.00 1.12
CA GLY A 34 -5.90 -6.83 1.24
C GLY A 34 -5.20 -6.24 0.02
N PRO A 35 -3.97 -5.74 0.21
CA PRO A 35 -3.11 -5.20 -0.83
C PRO A 35 -2.49 -6.30 -1.68
N ASN A 36 -1.89 -5.89 -2.80
CA ASN A 36 -0.89 -6.71 -3.48
C ASN A 36 0.48 -6.05 -3.37
N ARG A 37 1.48 -6.60 -4.06
CA ARG A 37 2.86 -6.09 -4.04
C ARG A 37 2.99 -4.63 -4.49
N PHE A 38 2.08 -4.13 -5.32
CA PHE A 38 2.19 -2.84 -6.01
C PHE A 38 1.07 -1.85 -5.68
N PHE A 39 -0.13 -2.34 -5.39
CA PHE A 39 -1.31 -1.52 -5.17
C PHE A 39 -1.89 -1.79 -3.78
N SER A 40 -2.35 -0.72 -3.14
CA SER A 40 -3.11 -0.84 -1.89
C SER A 40 -4.49 -1.42 -2.18
N GLY A 41 -4.97 -2.24 -1.26
CA GLY A 41 -6.24 -2.94 -1.38
C GLY A 41 -7.43 -2.15 -0.88
N GLY A 42 -8.57 -2.82 -0.86
CA GLY A 42 -9.76 -2.38 -0.16
C GLY A 42 -9.66 -2.62 1.35
N PRO A 43 -10.79 -2.52 2.07
CA PRO A 43 -10.88 -2.91 3.46
C PRO A 43 -10.50 -4.39 3.63
N LEU A 44 -9.76 -4.69 4.70
CA LEU A 44 -9.50 -6.04 5.16
C LEU A 44 -10.79 -6.65 5.71
N ILE A 45 -11.02 -7.93 5.44
CA ILE A 45 -12.05 -8.69 6.13
C ILE A 45 -11.61 -8.86 7.58
N ALA A 46 -12.40 -8.32 8.51
CA ALA A 46 -12.11 -8.41 9.93
C ALA A 46 -12.31 -9.85 10.43
N GLY A 47 -11.30 -10.39 11.10
CA GLY A 47 -11.40 -11.61 11.89
C GLY A 47 -11.83 -11.32 13.34
N GLU A 48 -11.69 -12.32 14.20
CA GLU A 48 -11.87 -12.13 15.64
C GLU A 48 -10.80 -11.19 16.21
N MET A 49 -11.24 -10.21 16.99
CA MET A 49 -10.33 -9.26 17.62
C MET A 49 -9.57 -9.94 18.77
N HIS A 50 -8.24 -9.91 18.69
CA HIS A 50 -7.40 -10.36 19.81
C HIS A 50 -7.51 -9.37 20.98
N ALA A 51 -8.11 -9.80 22.08
CA ALA A 51 -8.27 -9.03 23.31
C ALA A 51 -7.39 -9.54 24.48
N GLY A 52 -6.51 -10.51 24.20
CA GLY A 52 -5.62 -11.11 25.20
C GLY A 52 -4.35 -10.29 25.48
N ALA A 53 -3.41 -10.91 26.18
CA ALA A 53 -2.08 -10.34 26.39
C ALA A 53 -1.35 -10.09 25.05
N GLU A 54 -0.43 -9.13 25.05
CA GLU A 54 0.36 -8.81 23.86
C GLU A 54 1.11 -10.06 23.36
N PRO A 55 0.99 -10.42 22.07
CA PRO A 55 1.67 -11.59 21.54
C PRO A 55 3.18 -11.39 21.53
N ASN A 56 3.92 -12.50 21.55
CA ASN A 56 5.36 -12.44 21.32
C ASN A 56 5.63 -11.99 19.87
N TRP A 57 6.09 -10.76 19.69
CA TRP A 57 6.36 -10.19 18.37
C TRP A 57 7.62 -10.70 17.67
N SER A 58 8.44 -11.56 18.30
CA SER A 58 9.69 -12.06 17.70
C SER A 58 9.50 -12.74 16.34
N PHE A 59 8.30 -13.25 16.02
CA PHE A 59 7.99 -13.85 14.71
C PHE A 59 8.13 -12.87 13.54
N VAL A 60 8.03 -11.56 13.77
CA VAL A 60 8.20 -10.57 12.68
C VAL A 60 9.64 -10.47 12.22
N ASN A 61 10.60 -11.04 12.95
CA ASN A 61 11.98 -11.16 12.49
C ASN A 61 12.09 -12.16 11.32
N ASP A 62 11.19 -13.15 11.24
CA ASP A 62 11.09 -14.10 10.13
C ASP A 62 10.10 -13.61 9.06
N ILE A 63 9.03 -12.93 9.46
CA ILE A 63 8.00 -12.37 8.58
C ILE A 63 7.96 -10.84 8.75
N PRO A 64 8.83 -10.11 8.05
CA PRO A 64 9.10 -8.70 8.33
C PRO A 64 8.06 -7.75 7.74
N THR A 65 6.93 -8.27 7.27
CA THR A 65 5.84 -7.46 6.72
C THR A 65 4.49 -7.91 7.23
N ILE A 66 3.63 -6.94 7.51
CA ILE A 66 2.22 -7.16 7.82
C ILE A 66 1.34 -6.49 6.78
N GLU A 67 0.07 -6.91 6.73
CA GLU A 67 -0.98 -6.16 6.07
C GLU A 67 -1.75 -5.36 7.13
N MET A 68 -1.86 -4.06 6.92
CA MET A 68 -2.57 -3.16 7.83
C MET A 68 -3.56 -2.30 7.04
N GLN A 69 -4.64 -1.90 7.71
CA GLN A 69 -5.63 -0.96 7.22
C GLN A 69 -5.74 0.21 8.20
N LEU A 70 -5.94 1.42 7.68
CA LEU A 70 -6.39 2.56 8.49
C LEU A 70 -7.91 2.59 8.57
N VAL A 71 -8.46 3.16 9.64
CA VAL A 71 -9.91 3.35 9.79
C VAL A 71 -10.44 4.25 8.68
N ASP A 72 -9.80 5.40 8.48
CA ASP A 72 -10.14 6.35 7.40
C ASP A 72 -8.87 6.89 6.73
N PRO A 73 -8.69 6.73 5.39
CA PRO A 73 -9.52 5.94 4.49
C PRO A 73 -9.29 4.43 4.65
N PRO A 74 -10.31 3.58 4.45
CA PRO A 74 -10.24 2.13 4.65
C PRO A 74 -9.49 1.43 3.51
N ARG A 75 -8.17 1.68 3.46
CA ARG A 75 -7.26 1.18 2.43
C ARG A 75 -6.15 0.35 3.05
N SER A 76 -6.14 -0.93 2.73
CA SER A 76 -5.13 -1.88 3.19
C SER A 76 -3.80 -1.71 2.44
N ARG A 77 -2.70 -2.02 3.11
CA ARG A 77 -1.33 -1.96 2.56
C ARG A 77 -0.41 -2.95 3.25
N ARG A 78 0.59 -3.42 2.51
CA ARG A 78 1.66 -4.23 3.05
C ARG A 78 2.79 -3.32 3.47
N ILE A 79 3.23 -3.46 4.72
CA ILE A 79 4.23 -2.59 5.32
C ILE A 79 5.26 -3.40 6.08
N TRP A 80 6.47 -2.86 6.14
CA TRP A 80 7.55 -3.46 6.93
C TRP A 80 7.36 -3.18 8.41
N THR A 81 7.71 -4.17 9.20
CA THR A 81 7.67 -4.13 10.65
C THR A 81 9.00 -4.56 11.23
N VAL A 82 9.23 -4.17 12.48
CA VAL A 82 10.37 -4.63 13.27
C VAL A 82 9.91 -4.84 14.69
N GLU A 83 10.41 -5.89 15.34
CA GLU A 83 10.26 -6.06 16.77
C GLU A 83 11.42 -5.38 17.49
N HIS A 84 11.12 -4.67 18.57
CA HIS A 84 12.13 -4.12 19.45
C HIS A 84 11.63 -4.09 20.89
N ALA A 85 12.40 -4.67 21.81
CA ALA A 85 12.08 -4.74 23.23
C ALA A 85 10.68 -5.34 23.51
N GLY A 86 10.29 -6.37 22.75
CA GLY A 86 9.02 -7.06 22.89
C GLY A 86 7.83 -6.28 22.33
N LYS A 87 8.05 -5.25 21.51
CA LYS A 87 6.98 -4.44 20.89
C LYS A 87 7.11 -4.39 19.38
N LEU A 88 5.97 -4.32 18.69
CA LEU A 88 5.92 -4.14 17.25
C LEU A 88 6.05 -2.66 16.86
N TYR A 89 6.93 -2.39 15.91
CA TYR A 89 7.05 -1.09 15.27
C TYR A 89 6.75 -1.19 13.77
N VAL A 90 5.97 -0.24 13.26
CA VAL A 90 5.62 -0.14 11.85
C VAL A 90 6.49 0.90 11.17
N TRP A 91 7.17 0.52 10.08
CA TRP A 91 8.12 1.40 9.43
C TRP A 91 7.46 2.38 8.46
N SER A 92 7.38 3.66 8.86
CA SER A 92 6.79 4.68 8.00
C SER A 92 7.72 5.18 6.89
N GLY A 93 9.00 5.44 7.21
CA GLY A 93 10.01 5.98 6.28
C GLY A 93 9.54 7.22 5.50
N TYR A 94 8.51 7.94 5.97
CA TYR A 94 7.86 9.05 5.27
C TYR A 94 8.58 10.39 5.50
N MET A 95 9.13 10.59 6.70
CA MET A 95 9.82 11.84 7.05
C MET A 95 11.25 11.93 6.53
N GLN A 96 11.82 10.83 6.03
CA GLN A 96 13.24 10.75 5.68
C GLN A 96 13.57 11.29 4.29
N THR A 97 12.59 11.39 3.37
CA THR A 97 12.85 11.83 1.98
C THR A 97 11.67 12.58 1.35
N THR A 98 11.95 13.51 0.43
CA THR A 98 10.92 14.23 -0.36
C THR A 98 10.07 13.27 -1.20
N VAL A 99 10.69 12.22 -1.76
CA VAL A 99 9.98 11.18 -2.52
C VAL A 99 9.05 10.37 -1.61
N GLY A 100 9.52 9.99 -0.42
CA GLY A 100 8.70 9.31 0.58
C GLY A 100 7.49 10.14 1.01
N ARG A 101 7.67 11.46 1.14
CA ARG A 101 6.58 12.39 1.46
C ARG A 101 5.51 12.45 0.37
N TRP A 102 5.92 12.47 -0.90
CA TRP A 102 5.00 12.50 -2.04
C TRP A 102 4.30 11.16 -2.25
N TRP A 103 5.03 10.04 -2.10
CA TRP A 103 4.54 8.70 -2.39
C TRP A 103 3.71 8.10 -1.24
N LYS A 104 4.11 8.31 0.02
CA LYS A 104 3.46 7.70 1.19
C LYS A 104 2.43 8.67 1.77
N GLY A 105 1.21 8.65 1.25
CA GLY A 105 0.13 9.49 1.77
C GLY A 105 -0.45 9.05 3.11
N TRP A 106 -0.05 7.89 3.64
CA TRP A 106 -0.74 7.27 4.75
C TRP A 106 -0.30 7.66 6.16
N PRO A 107 0.97 8.00 6.46
CA PRO A 107 1.34 8.40 7.81
C PRO A 107 0.58 9.67 8.26
N PRO A 108 0.44 10.71 7.42
CA PRO A 108 -0.43 11.84 7.75
C PRO A 108 -1.92 11.48 7.90
N GLN A 109 -2.38 10.39 7.28
CA GLN A 109 -3.76 9.91 7.49
C GLN A 109 -3.91 9.29 8.88
N ALA A 110 -2.93 8.49 9.31
CA ALA A 110 -2.90 7.87 10.63
C ALA A 110 -2.78 8.93 11.76
N GLU A 111 -1.88 9.91 11.59
CA GLU A 111 -1.71 11.01 12.55
C GLU A 111 -3.00 11.83 12.71
N ARG A 112 -3.74 12.07 11.62
CA ARG A 112 -5.02 12.80 11.68
C ARG A 112 -6.14 12.02 12.37
N ASP A 113 -6.11 10.68 12.37
CA ASP A 113 -7.07 9.85 13.11
C ASP A 113 -6.84 9.91 14.64
N GLY A 114 -5.61 10.19 15.07
CA GLY A 114 -5.25 10.43 16.48
C GLY A 114 -5.19 9.17 17.36
N ARG A 115 -5.40 7.98 16.79
CA ARG A 115 -5.25 6.68 17.47
C ARG A 115 -3.89 6.01 17.23
N ALA A 116 -3.04 6.63 16.42
CA ALA A 116 -1.74 6.13 15.98
C ALA A 116 -0.59 6.58 16.91
#